data_AF-A0A6P0SWZ5-F1
#
_entry.id   AF-A0A6P0SWZ5-F1
#
_cell.length_a   1.000
_cell.length_b   1.000
_cell.length_c   1.000
_cell.angle_alpha   90.00
_cell.angle_beta   90.00
_cell.angle_gamma   90.00
#
_symmetry.space_group_name_H-M   'P 1'
#
loop_
_entity.id
_entity.type
_entity.pdbx_description
1 polymer ?
#
loop_
_entity_poly.entity_id
_entity_poly.type
_entity_poly.pdbx_seq_one_letter_code
_entity_poly.pdbx_strand_id
1 'polypeptide(L)'
;DHHFRARASIHSGALANALTKIRRNPDYDKCLKIAVWHHPLNSDGSDRITDQGFIEQLAVAGFRFFLHGHIHKAETNLFRYDLSRGGRKLDGICAGTFGAPTKELVTGYPWQYNLLTFEGNKLTVRTRCREKPNGAWKPDSQWRQGPGQSALDYYYIEF
;
A
#
# COMPACT_ATOMS: atom_id res chain seq x y z
N ASP A 1 -13.85 -5.50 -13.01
CA ASP A 1 -14.94 -6.40 -13.42
C ASP A 1 -16.26 -5.72 -13.04
N HIS A 2 -17.09 -5.33 -14.02
CA HIS A 2 -18.36 -4.66 -13.75
C HIS A 2 -19.48 -5.62 -13.30
N HIS A 3 -19.25 -6.93 -13.40
CA HIS A 3 -20.22 -7.97 -13.10
C HIS A 3 -20.07 -8.55 -11.68
N PHE A 4 -18.88 -8.47 -11.08
CA PHE A 4 -18.63 -8.95 -9.71
C PHE A 4 -17.96 -7.86 -8.85
N ARG A 5 -18.72 -6.80 -8.53
CA ARG A 5 -18.22 -5.61 -7.81
C ARG A 5 -17.63 -5.90 -6.41
N ALA A 6 -18.04 -7.01 -5.78
CA ALA A 6 -17.56 -7.41 -4.46
C ALA A 6 -16.41 -8.43 -4.51
N ARG A 7 -16.04 -8.96 -5.68
CA ARG A 7 -15.01 -9.99 -5.77
C ARG A 7 -13.64 -9.34 -5.89
N ALA A 8 -12.85 -9.43 -4.83
CA ALA A 8 -11.45 -9.08 -4.81
C ALA A 8 -10.59 -10.36 -4.69
N SER A 9 -9.75 -10.62 -5.68
CA SER A 9 -8.85 -11.78 -5.65
C SER A 9 -7.63 -11.55 -6.52
N ILE A 10 -6.54 -12.24 -6.19
CA ILE A 10 -5.34 -12.33 -7.03
C ILE A 10 -5.39 -13.64 -7.81
N HIS A 11 -5.18 -13.58 -9.12
CA HIS A 11 -5.16 -14.78 -9.96
C HIS A 11 -3.88 -15.58 -9.71
N SER A 12 -3.99 -16.74 -9.05
CA SER A 12 -2.85 -17.56 -8.60
C SER A 12 -1.90 -17.95 -9.75
N GLY A 13 -2.42 -18.36 -10.90
CA GLY A 13 -1.60 -18.71 -12.06
C GLY A 13 -0.83 -17.50 -12.63
N ALA A 14 -1.39 -16.29 -12.53
CA ALA A 14 -0.73 -15.09 -13.04
C ALA A 14 0.43 -14.69 -12.11
N LEU A 15 0.18 -14.76 -10.80
CA LEU A 15 1.19 -14.57 -9.77
C LEU A 15 2.35 -15.57 -9.93
N ALA A 16 2.05 -16.88 -9.98
CA ALA A 16 3.07 -17.92 -10.08
C ALA A 16 3.95 -17.75 -11.33
N ASN A 17 3.35 -17.37 -12.45
CA ASN A 17 4.06 -17.06 -13.69
C ASN A 17 4.96 -15.83 -13.55
N ALA A 18 4.47 -14.75 -12.93
CA ALA A 18 5.26 -13.54 -12.69
C ALA A 18 6.46 -13.82 -11.76
N LEU A 19 6.22 -14.52 -10.64
CA LEU A 19 7.28 -14.92 -9.70
C LEU A 19 8.33 -15.83 -10.36
N THR A 20 7.90 -16.74 -11.24
CA THR A 20 8.83 -17.59 -12.00
C THR A 20 9.70 -16.77 -12.95
N LYS A 21 9.12 -15.77 -13.64
CA LYS A 21 9.89 -14.87 -14.51
C LYS A 21 10.90 -14.06 -13.71
N ILE A 22 10.49 -13.49 -12.57
CA ILE A 22 11.38 -12.74 -11.68
C ILE A 22 12.53 -13.61 -11.22
N ARG A 23 12.25 -14.81 -10.69
CA ARG A 23 13.28 -15.74 -10.18
C ARG A 23 14.26 -16.21 -11.24
N ARG A 24 13.84 -16.31 -12.51
CA ARG A 24 14.70 -16.78 -13.62
C ARG A 24 15.55 -15.67 -14.22
N ASN A 25 15.32 -14.41 -13.86
CA ASN A 25 16.10 -13.29 -14.37
C ASN A 25 16.95 -12.67 -13.24
N PRO A 26 18.27 -12.88 -13.25
CA PRO A 26 19.16 -12.38 -12.19
C PRO A 26 19.21 -10.85 -12.10
N ASP A 27 18.79 -10.12 -13.13
CA ASP A 27 18.71 -8.65 -13.09
C ASP A 27 17.80 -8.17 -11.95
N TYR A 28 16.81 -8.98 -11.57
CA TYR A 28 15.88 -8.64 -10.49
C TYR A 28 16.38 -8.98 -9.09
N ASP A 29 17.51 -9.68 -8.93
CA ASP A 29 17.97 -10.13 -7.61
C ASP A 29 18.23 -8.96 -6.68
N LYS A 30 18.84 -7.88 -7.21
CA LYS A 30 19.19 -6.67 -6.46
C LYS A 30 18.15 -5.55 -6.57
N CYS A 31 17.05 -5.78 -7.30
CA CYS A 31 15.98 -4.79 -7.39
C CYS A 31 15.16 -4.74 -6.09
N LEU A 32 14.78 -3.53 -5.71
CA LEU A 32 13.68 -3.32 -4.79
C LEU A 32 12.38 -3.77 -5.47
N LYS A 33 11.71 -4.75 -4.87
CA LYS A 33 10.48 -5.35 -5.40
C LYS A 33 9.26 -4.77 -4.70
N ILE A 34 8.36 -4.17 -5.47
CA ILE A 34 7.12 -3.53 -5.02
C ILE A 34 5.95 -4.22 -5.70
N ALA A 35 5.00 -4.72 -4.92
CA ALA A 35 3.76 -5.29 -5.44
C ALA A 35 2.66 -4.22 -5.46
N VAL A 36 1.76 -4.27 -6.44
CA VAL A 36 0.68 -3.30 -6.58
C VAL A 36 -0.61 -4.04 -6.91
N TRP A 37 -1.66 -3.76 -6.16
CA TRP A 37 -3.02 -4.25 -6.43
C TRP A 37 -4.04 -3.25 -5.87
N HIS A 38 -5.33 -3.41 -6.17
CA HIS A 38 -6.32 -2.39 -5.81
C HIS A 38 -6.93 -2.56 -4.42
N HIS A 39 -7.47 -3.74 -4.13
CA HIS A 39 -8.26 -3.98 -2.92
C HIS A 39 -7.40 -4.22 -1.67
N PRO A 40 -7.89 -3.87 -0.47
CA PRO A 40 -7.15 -4.11 0.76
C PRO A 40 -7.10 -5.59 1.12
N LEU A 41 -6.14 -5.95 1.98
CA LEU A 41 -6.13 -7.26 2.67
C LEU A 41 -7.12 -7.25 3.85
N ASN A 42 -7.12 -6.13 4.59
CA ASN A 42 -7.98 -5.91 5.74
C ASN A 42 -8.75 -4.61 5.54
N SER A 43 -10.08 -4.68 5.63
CA SER A 43 -10.99 -3.54 5.66
C SER A 43 -12.29 -3.98 6.34
N ASP A 44 -13.10 -3.00 6.75
CA ASP A 44 -14.45 -3.24 7.29
C ASP A 44 -15.43 -3.77 6.21
N GLY A 45 -15.06 -3.65 4.93
CA GLY A 45 -15.85 -4.08 3.79
C GLY A 45 -15.74 -5.59 3.49
N SER A 46 -16.70 -6.09 2.71
CA SER A 46 -16.69 -7.46 2.17
C SER A 46 -15.81 -7.62 0.93
N ASP A 47 -15.29 -6.52 0.41
CA ASP A 47 -14.49 -6.38 -0.82
C ASP A 47 -12.98 -6.44 -0.57
N ARG A 48 -12.57 -6.91 0.61
CA ARG A 48 -11.18 -7.27 0.89
C ARG A 48 -10.80 -8.56 0.19
N ILE A 49 -9.50 -8.71 -0.09
CA ILE A 49 -8.96 -9.97 -0.58
C ILE A 49 -8.91 -10.97 0.59
N THR A 50 -9.72 -12.03 0.51
CA THR A 50 -9.84 -13.04 1.58
C THR A 50 -8.80 -14.16 1.47
N ASP A 51 -8.44 -14.56 0.25
CA ASP A 51 -7.31 -15.46 0.02
C ASP A 51 -6.01 -14.65 0.00
N GLN A 52 -5.32 -14.66 1.14
CA GLN A 52 -4.09 -13.90 1.33
C GLN A 52 -2.82 -14.75 1.12
N GLY A 53 -2.92 -16.03 0.71
CA GLY A 53 -1.74 -16.89 0.54
C GLY A 53 -0.72 -16.35 -0.48
N PHE A 54 -1.15 -15.45 -1.37
CA PHE A 54 -0.25 -14.76 -2.29
C PHE A 54 0.79 -13.86 -1.59
N ILE A 55 0.45 -13.25 -0.44
CA ILE A 55 1.38 -12.33 0.24
C ILE A 55 2.57 -13.06 0.86
N GLU A 56 2.37 -14.32 1.26
CA GLU A 56 3.46 -15.20 1.69
C GLU A 56 4.41 -15.50 0.52
N GLN A 57 3.86 -15.77 -0.67
CA GLN A 57 4.68 -15.98 -1.88
C GLN A 57 5.48 -14.73 -2.24
N LEU A 58 4.88 -13.54 -2.10
CA LEU A 58 5.58 -12.27 -2.28
C LEU A 58 6.71 -12.09 -1.26
N ALA A 59 6.48 -12.42 0.01
CA ALA A 59 7.50 -12.36 1.05
C ALA A 59 8.69 -13.28 0.74
N VAL A 60 8.42 -14.53 0.36
CA VAL A 60 9.45 -15.50 -0.03
C VAL A 60 10.22 -15.04 -1.27
N ALA A 61 9.55 -14.35 -2.21
CA ALA A 61 10.16 -13.80 -3.41
C ALA A 61 10.93 -12.47 -3.18
N GLY A 62 11.04 -12.00 -1.94
CA GLY A 62 11.82 -10.80 -1.60
C GLY A 62 11.12 -9.48 -1.94
N PHE A 63 9.79 -9.47 -2.06
CA PHE A 63 9.04 -8.22 -2.09
C PHE A 63 9.11 -7.52 -0.75
N ARG A 64 9.27 -6.19 -0.78
CA ARG A 64 9.42 -5.37 0.41
C ARG A 64 8.22 -4.48 0.68
N PHE A 65 7.55 -4.03 -0.38
CA PHE A 65 6.43 -3.11 -0.30
C PHE A 65 5.23 -3.65 -1.04
N PHE A 66 4.04 -3.29 -0.57
CA PHE A 66 2.85 -3.34 -1.39
C PHE A 66 2.09 -2.02 -1.37
N LEU A 67 1.54 -1.66 -2.54
CA LEU A 67 0.68 -0.49 -2.71
C LEU A 67 -0.75 -0.96 -2.96
N HIS A 68 -1.71 -0.37 -2.24
CA HIS A 68 -3.13 -0.60 -2.49
C HIS A 68 -3.99 0.65 -2.33
N GLY A 69 -5.29 0.51 -2.55
CA GLY A 69 -6.27 1.57 -2.42
C GLY A 69 -7.62 1.01 -1.98
N HIS A 70 -8.66 1.42 -2.70
CA HIS A 70 -10.07 0.98 -2.56
C HIS A 70 -10.78 1.43 -1.28
N ILE A 71 -10.10 1.48 -0.13
CA ILE A 71 -10.67 1.96 1.14
C ILE A 71 -10.84 3.48 1.22
N HIS A 72 -10.38 4.20 0.20
CA HIS A 72 -10.54 5.65 0.04
C HIS A 72 -9.96 6.51 1.18
N LYS A 73 -8.98 5.95 1.90
CA LYS A 73 -8.25 6.56 3.00
C LYS A 73 -6.77 6.16 2.93
N ALA A 74 -5.87 7.10 3.19
CA ALA A 74 -4.46 6.79 3.36
C ALA A 74 -4.23 6.03 4.69
N GLU A 75 -3.58 4.88 4.61
CA GLU A 75 -3.32 3.98 5.73
C GLU A 75 -1.99 3.26 5.55
N THR A 76 -1.48 2.68 6.64
CA THR A 76 -0.29 1.83 6.63
C THR A 76 -0.61 0.47 7.23
N ASN A 77 0.03 -0.56 6.68
CA ASN A 77 -0.15 -1.94 7.13
C ASN A 77 1.22 -2.61 7.18
N LEU A 78 1.36 -3.62 8.04
CA LEU A 78 2.58 -4.43 8.11
C LEU A 78 2.22 -5.91 8.07
N PHE A 79 2.73 -6.60 7.05
CA PHE A 79 2.71 -8.06 7.00
C PHE A 79 4.07 -8.60 7.44
N ARG A 80 4.12 -9.35 8.54
CA ARG A 80 5.35 -10.00 9.02
C ARG A 80 5.29 -11.48 8.67
N TYR A 81 6.20 -11.91 7.79
CA TYR A 81 6.32 -13.32 7.42
C TYR A 81 7.21 -14.07 8.41
N ASP A 82 8.43 -13.57 8.63
CA ASP A 82 9.31 -14.08 9.71
C ASP A 82 9.33 -13.09 10.88
N LEU A 83 9.33 -13.60 12.11
CA LEU A 83 9.25 -12.77 13.32
C LEU A 83 10.62 -12.26 13.81
N SER A 84 11.72 -12.79 13.28
CA SER A 84 13.07 -12.36 13.60
C SER A 84 13.30 -10.88 13.24
N ARG A 85 14.30 -10.24 13.87
CA ARG A 85 14.63 -8.81 13.65
C ARG A 85 14.90 -8.45 12.18
N GLY A 86 15.54 -9.35 11.42
CA GLY A 86 15.77 -9.21 9.98
C GLY A 86 14.82 -10.07 9.13
N GLY A 87 13.70 -10.49 9.71
CA GLY A 87 12.75 -11.38 9.06
C GLY A 87 12.06 -10.74 7.85
N ARG A 88 11.61 -11.57 6.90
CA ARG A 88 10.85 -11.08 5.74
C ARG A 88 9.56 -10.42 6.20
N LYS A 89 9.29 -9.25 5.64
CA LYS A 89 8.11 -8.44 5.92
C LYS A 89 7.76 -7.59 4.70
N LEU A 90 6.49 -7.23 4.58
CA LEU A 90 6.03 -6.27 3.59
C LEU A 90 5.33 -5.10 4.28
N ASP A 91 5.76 -3.89 3.95
CA ASP A 91 5.07 -2.67 4.37
C ASP A 91 4.04 -2.28 3.32
N GLY A 92 2.80 -2.15 3.78
CA GLY A 92 1.64 -1.75 2.99
C GLY A 92 1.42 -0.26 3.04
N ILE A 93 1.22 0.34 1.86
CA ILE A 93 0.96 1.77 1.69
C ILE A 93 -0.36 1.93 0.95
N CYS A 94 -1.37 2.46 1.63
CA CYS A 94 -2.64 2.82 1.00
C CYS A 94 -2.61 4.27 0.53
N ALA A 95 -2.97 4.51 -0.74
CA ALA A 95 -2.85 5.84 -1.37
C ALA A 95 -3.92 6.86 -0.95
N GLY A 96 -5.07 6.40 -0.46
CA GLY A 96 -6.26 7.24 -0.28
C GLY A 96 -7.00 7.51 -1.61
N THR A 97 -7.63 8.68 -1.72
CA THR A 97 -8.53 9.00 -2.85
C THR A 97 -8.06 10.20 -3.65
N PHE A 98 -7.47 10.01 -4.84
CA PHE A 98 -6.95 11.15 -5.60
C PHE A 98 -8.06 12.01 -6.26
N GLY A 99 -9.02 11.36 -6.91
CA GLY A 99 -9.95 12.04 -7.83
C GLY A 99 -11.36 11.46 -7.89
N ALA A 100 -11.78 10.63 -6.94
CA ALA A 100 -13.15 10.12 -6.93
C ALA A 100 -14.17 11.27 -6.74
N PRO A 101 -15.40 11.12 -7.27
CA PRO A 101 -16.49 12.04 -6.97
C PRO A 101 -16.71 12.21 -5.46
N THR A 102 -17.20 13.38 -5.03
CA THR A 102 -17.47 13.66 -3.60
C THR A 102 -18.35 12.61 -2.92
N LYS A 103 -19.33 12.06 -3.63
CA LYS A 103 -20.23 11.00 -3.14
C LYS A 103 -19.54 9.67 -2.84
N GLU A 104 -18.32 9.47 -3.34
CA GLU A 104 -17.51 8.27 -3.12
C GLU A 104 -16.41 8.51 -2.07
N LEU A 105 -16.25 9.74 -1.56
CA LEU A 105 -15.35 9.99 -0.44
C LEU A 105 -15.89 9.35 0.84
N VAL A 106 -14.98 8.79 1.64
CA VAL A 106 -15.32 8.41 3.01
C VAL A 106 -15.60 9.68 3.80
N THR A 107 -16.74 9.71 4.49
CA THR A 107 -17.10 10.83 5.36
C THR A 107 -15.95 11.16 6.32
N GLY A 108 -15.52 12.42 6.31
CA GLY A 108 -14.42 12.91 7.15
C GLY A 108 -13.02 12.74 6.55
N TYR A 109 -12.87 12.15 5.37
CA TYR A 109 -11.59 12.03 4.68
C TYR A 109 -11.51 12.96 3.45
N PRO A 110 -10.40 13.70 3.28
CA PRO A 110 -10.17 14.52 2.10
C PRO A 110 -9.77 13.64 0.89
N TRP A 111 -9.68 14.24 -0.29
CA TRP A 111 -8.90 13.61 -1.35
C TRP A 111 -7.43 13.53 -0.92
N GLN A 112 -6.77 12.42 -1.21
CA GLN A 112 -5.44 12.08 -0.74
C GLN A 112 -4.61 11.42 -1.84
N TYR A 113 -3.29 11.63 -1.77
CA TYR A 113 -2.29 10.80 -2.46
C TYR A 113 -0.97 10.78 -1.68
N ASN A 114 -0.10 9.84 -2.04
CA ASN A 114 1.25 9.74 -1.49
C ASN A 114 2.32 10.10 -2.53
N LEU A 115 3.38 10.78 -2.10
CA LEU A 115 4.65 10.91 -2.80
C LEU A 115 5.64 9.94 -2.15
N LEU A 116 6.19 9.02 -2.95
CA LEU A 116 7.17 8.04 -2.51
C LEU A 116 8.57 8.49 -2.94
N THR A 117 9.47 8.70 -1.99
CA THR A 117 10.87 9.07 -2.25
C THR A 117 11.79 7.97 -1.74
N PHE A 118 12.53 7.34 -2.65
CA PHE A 118 13.50 6.28 -2.33
C PHE A 118 14.91 6.86 -2.32
N GLU A 119 15.61 6.69 -1.20
CA GLU A 119 16.98 7.14 -0.99
C GLU A 119 17.78 6.01 -0.31
N GLY A 120 18.62 5.33 -1.08
CA GLY A 120 19.34 4.15 -0.59
C GLY A 120 18.37 3.08 -0.08
N ASN A 121 18.46 2.79 1.22
CA ASN A 121 17.66 1.77 1.93
C ASN A 121 16.50 2.37 2.73
N LYS A 122 16.08 3.60 2.39
CA LYS A 122 15.03 4.35 3.09
C LYS A 122 13.97 4.81 2.10
N LEU A 123 12.71 4.59 2.45
CA LEU A 123 11.54 5.14 1.76
C LEU A 123 10.94 6.22 2.65
N THR A 124 10.75 7.42 2.09
CA THR A 124 9.90 8.46 2.68
C THR A 124 8.54 8.43 1.99
N VAL A 125 7.48 8.29 2.77
CA VAL A 125 6.10 8.41 2.29
C VAL A 125 5.55 9.74 2.78
N ARG A 126 5.28 10.68 1.86
CA ARG A 126 4.63 11.97 2.16
C ARG A 126 3.20 11.94 1.67
N THR A 127 2.24 12.24 2.54
CA THR A 127 0.81 12.28 2.20
C THR A 127 0.36 13.72 1.97
N ARG A 128 -0.39 13.93 0.90
CA ARG A 128 -0.97 15.22 0.52
C ARG A 128 -2.48 15.08 0.49
N CYS A 129 -3.17 16.14 0.89
CA CYS A 129 -4.62 16.19 0.84
C CYS A 129 -5.16 17.47 0.20
N ARG A 130 -6.39 17.42 -0.30
CA ARG A 130 -7.20 18.61 -0.60
C ARG A 130 -8.59 18.42 -0.01
N GLU A 131 -9.14 19.49 0.57
CA GLU A 131 -10.45 19.43 1.26
C GLU A 131 -11.62 19.83 0.35
N LYS A 132 -11.33 20.52 -0.75
CA LYS A 132 -12.33 21.02 -1.70
C LYS A 132 -12.06 20.43 -3.08
N PRO A 133 -13.10 20.17 -3.91
CA PRO A 133 -12.93 19.60 -5.26
C PRO A 133 -11.92 20.35 -6.13
N ASN A 134 -11.89 21.68 -6.04
CA ASN A 134 -10.96 22.55 -6.78
C ASN A 134 -9.96 23.26 -5.86
N GLY A 135 -9.75 22.72 -4.65
CA GLY A 135 -8.81 23.26 -3.68
C GLY A 135 -7.35 22.91 -4.00
N ALA A 136 -6.43 23.65 -3.38
CA ALA A 136 -5.01 23.36 -3.46
C ALA A 136 -4.65 22.10 -2.63
N TRP A 137 -3.65 21.36 -3.12
CA TRP A 137 -3.06 20.25 -2.39
C TRP A 137 -2.11 20.75 -1.29
N LYS A 138 -2.32 20.30 -0.05
CA LYS A 138 -1.55 20.68 1.13
C LYS A 138 -0.99 19.44 1.87
N PRO A 139 -0.01 19.61 2.77
CA PRO A 139 0.43 18.53 3.66
C PRO A 139 -0.74 17.91 4.41
N ASP A 140 -0.75 16.58 4.54
CA ASP A 140 -1.77 15.87 5.31
C ASP A 140 -1.19 15.28 6.60
N SER A 141 -1.17 16.09 7.66
CA SER A 141 -0.53 15.77 8.94
C SER A 141 -1.31 14.75 9.79
N GLN A 142 -1.52 13.55 9.28
CA GLN A 142 -2.26 12.48 9.97
C GLN A 142 -1.36 11.47 10.71
N TRP A 143 -0.05 11.44 10.41
CA TRP A 143 0.85 10.41 10.93
C TRP A 143 1.34 10.77 12.33
N ARG A 144 0.75 10.13 13.34
CA ARG A 144 1.10 10.33 14.76
C ARG A 144 2.53 9.86 15.04
N GLN A 145 3.25 10.63 15.85
CA GLN A 145 4.66 10.37 16.22
C GLN A 145 4.83 9.90 17.67
N GLY A 146 3.72 9.61 18.37
CA GLY A 146 3.69 9.22 19.78
C GLY A 146 3.24 10.34 20.71
N PRO A 147 3.17 10.07 22.04
CA PRO A 147 2.65 11.02 23.02
C PRO A 147 3.39 12.36 23.04
N GLY A 148 2.64 13.46 23.04
CA GLY A 148 3.18 14.82 23.10
C GLY A 148 3.84 15.34 21.81
N GLN A 149 3.83 14.56 20.73
CA GLN A 149 4.41 14.95 19.44
C GLN A 149 3.32 15.34 18.44
N SER A 150 3.58 16.40 17.66
CA SER A 150 2.73 16.78 16.53
C SER A 150 2.72 15.67 15.47
N ALA A 151 1.56 15.49 14.83
CA ALA A 151 1.48 14.60 13.67
C ALA A 151 2.23 15.21 12.48
N LEU A 152 2.83 14.34 11.66
CA LEU A 152 3.56 14.70 10.45
C LEU A 152 2.76 14.34 9.21
N ASP A 153 3.07 14.98 8.09
CA ASP A 153 2.58 14.62 6.76
C ASP A 153 3.42 13.51 6.12
N TYR A 154 4.36 12.92 6.86
CA TYR A 154 5.21 11.84 6.38
C TYR A 154 5.60 10.83 7.45
N TYR A 155 6.11 9.70 6.97
CA TYR A 155 6.82 8.69 7.77
C TYR A 155 7.91 8.02 6.92
N TYR A 156 8.81 7.30 7.59
CA TYR A 156 9.91 6.58 6.96
C TYR A 156 9.73 5.06 7.11
N ILE A 157 10.19 4.33 6.10
CA ILE A 157 10.38 2.87 6.18
C ILE A 157 11.81 2.55 5.77
N GLU A 158 12.53 1.83 6.63
CA GLU A 158 13.85 1.26 6.33
C GLU A 158 13.69 -0.16 5.76
N PHE A 159 14.52 -0.51 4.77
CA PHE A 159 14.44 -1.79 4.07
C PHE A 159 15.76 -2.37 3.59
#